data_AF-A0A2M7W4G9-F1
#
_entry.id   AF-A0A2M7W4G9-F1
#
_cell.length_a   1.000
_cell.length_b   1.000
_cell.length_c   1.000
_cell.angle_alpha   90.00
_cell.angle_beta   90.00
_cell.angle_gamma   90.00
#
_symmetry.space_group_name_H-M   'P 1'
#
loop_
_entity.id
_entity.type
_entity.pdbx_description
1 polymer ?
#
loop_
_entity_poly.entity_id
_entity_poly.type
_entity_poly.pdbx_seq_one_letter_code
_entity_poly.pdbx_strand_id
1 'polypeptide(L)'
;MKISFLYSKNKEKEKLLDMYDKYEWFVDNNFPINLPKFYPRLYQKHKSNKKLFNKDLGANFDKSYDRGDYSLKIEKVRSGWQKIEKKFFNIINNLNLKIADKYLCYISLYGPEGQFNYPNIIDLRIKNNKDIKNANETIAHELIHLLIYNKTKKLKLNYRQTEGVVDLFFTETELRTIFPNYKLQNIGIHNKKLVSELIEIIK
;
A
#
# COMPACT_ATOMS: atom_id res chain seq x y z
N MET A 1 -12.13 -12.58 -9.20
CA MET A 1 -11.03 -11.91 -8.47
C MET A 1 -11.55 -11.37 -7.16
N LYS A 2 -10.75 -11.46 -6.09
CA LYS A 2 -11.07 -10.86 -4.78
C LYS A 2 -10.69 -9.37 -4.71
N ILE A 3 -9.76 -8.92 -5.57
CA ILE A 3 -9.33 -7.51 -5.62
C ILE A 3 -9.95 -6.78 -6.80
N SER A 4 -10.55 -5.62 -6.54
CA SER A 4 -10.98 -4.67 -7.57
C SER A 4 -10.00 -3.51 -7.69
N PHE A 5 -9.43 -3.34 -8.87
CA PHE A 5 -8.50 -2.24 -9.18
C PHE A 5 -9.26 -1.02 -9.67
N LEU A 6 -9.10 0.10 -8.98
CA LEU A 6 -9.83 1.34 -9.19
C LEU A 6 -8.85 2.52 -9.33
N TYR A 7 -9.22 3.54 -10.07
CA TYR A 7 -8.58 4.86 -9.99
C TYR A 7 -9.69 5.92 -9.91
N SER A 8 -9.40 7.05 -9.27
CA SER A 8 -10.31 8.19 -9.27
C SER A 8 -9.53 9.47 -9.07
N LYS A 9 -9.83 10.45 -9.93
CA LYS A 9 -9.29 11.80 -9.82
C LYS A 9 -9.51 12.40 -8.42
N ASN A 10 -10.70 12.18 -7.85
CA ASN A 10 -11.04 12.69 -6.53
C ASN A 10 -10.27 11.97 -5.43
N LYS A 11 -10.13 10.64 -5.53
CA LYS A 11 -9.32 9.86 -4.57
C LYS A 11 -7.86 10.28 -4.58
N GLU A 12 -7.31 10.61 -5.74
CA GLU A 12 -5.94 11.12 -5.81
C GLU A 12 -5.78 12.49 -5.15
N LYS A 13 -6.75 13.40 -5.37
CA LYS A 13 -6.77 14.70 -4.70
C LYS A 13 -6.89 14.54 -3.19
N GLU A 14 -7.76 13.67 -2.72
CA GLU A 14 -7.89 13.32 -1.29
C GLU A 14 -6.57 12.81 -0.74
N LYS A 15 -5.92 11.86 -1.43
CA LYS A 15 -4.62 11.34 -1.01
C LYS A 15 -3.55 12.43 -0.93
N LEU A 16 -3.47 13.32 -1.92
CA LEU A 16 -2.57 14.47 -1.90
C LEU A 16 -2.91 15.44 -0.77
N LEU A 17 -4.18 15.62 -0.42
CA LEU A 17 -4.60 16.45 0.70
C LEU A 17 -4.24 15.81 2.04
N ASP A 18 -4.35 14.49 2.18
CA ASP A 18 -3.94 13.75 3.38
C ASP A 18 -2.42 13.78 3.58
N MET A 19 -1.67 13.83 2.49
CA MET A 19 -0.22 14.01 2.55
C MET A 19 0.18 15.38 3.11
N TYR A 20 -0.69 16.40 3.10
CA TYR A 20 -0.39 17.73 3.64
C TYR A 20 0.01 17.64 5.11
N ASP A 21 -0.76 16.92 5.93
CA ASP A 21 -0.53 16.83 7.38
C ASP A 21 0.72 16.02 7.72
N LYS A 22 1.18 15.15 6.82
CA LYS A 22 2.32 14.24 7.02
C LYS A 22 3.57 14.68 6.26
N TYR A 23 3.49 15.76 5.50
CA TYR A 23 4.53 16.12 4.54
C TYR A 23 5.88 16.39 5.21
N GLU A 24 5.89 17.14 6.31
CA GLU A 24 7.12 17.39 7.08
C GLU A 24 7.73 16.11 7.61
N TRP A 25 6.92 15.22 8.19
CA TRP A 25 7.41 13.94 8.68
C TRP A 25 8.10 13.13 7.58
N PHE A 26 7.54 13.09 6.37
CA PHE A 26 8.18 12.39 5.25
C PHE A 26 9.53 13.03 4.86
N VAL A 27 9.62 14.37 4.87
CA VAL A 27 10.85 15.10 4.57
C VAL A 27 11.90 14.85 5.65
N ASP A 28 11.54 15.02 6.93
CA ASP A 28 12.45 14.91 8.07
C ASP A 28 13.01 13.49 8.25
N ASN A 29 12.21 12.47 7.88
CA ASN A 29 12.61 11.07 7.96
C ASN A 29 13.21 10.52 6.65
N ASN A 30 13.41 11.38 5.64
CA ASN A 30 13.86 10.99 4.31
C ASN A 30 13.07 9.79 3.74
N PHE A 31 11.77 9.75 4.03
CA PHE A 31 10.93 8.62 3.68
C PHE A 31 10.49 8.74 2.22
N PRO A 32 10.60 7.65 1.41
CA PRO A 32 10.36 7.73 -0.02
C PRO A 32 8.88 7.98 -0.34
N ILE A 33 8.58 9.19 -0.83
CA ILE A 33 7.26 9.57 -1.34
C ILE A 33 7.37 10.12 -2.76
N ASN A 34 6.36 9.83 -3.59
CA ASN A 34 6.23 10.50 -4.89
C ASN A 34 5.17 11.58 -4.83
N LEU A 35 5.49 12.77 -5.34
CA LEU A 35 4.58 13.90 -5.37
C LEU A 35 4.57 14.58 -6.74
N PRO A 36 3.48 15.29 -7.11
CA PRO A 36 3.48 16.17 -8.28
C PRO A 36 4.58 17.24 -8.15
N LYS A 37 5.20 17.63 -9.27
CA LYS A 37 6.29 18.61 -9.28
C LYS A 37 5.91 19.95 -8.60
N PHE A 38 4.65 20.35 -8.69
CA PHE A 38 4.16 21.59 -8.09
C PHE A 38 3.94 21.50 -6.57
N TYR A 39 3.84 20.28 -6.01
CA TYR A 39 3.38 20.05 -4.64
C TYR A 39 4.29 20.69 -3.58
N PRO A 40 5.64 20.52 -3.60
CA PRO A 40 6.50 21.12 -2.57
C PRO A 40 6.41 22.64 -2.53
N ARG A 41 6.40 23.29 -3.70
CA ARG A 41 6.24 24.76 -3.80
C ARG A 41 4.88 25.19 -3.27
N LEU A 42 3.84 24.44 -3.61
CA LEU A 42 2.48 24.71 -3.15
C LEU A 42 2.36 24.55 -1.62
N TYR A 43 2.96 23.50 -1.06
CA TYR A 43 3.00 23.25 0.36
C TYR A 43 3.66 24.42 1.09
N GLN A 44 4.85 24.85 0.64
CA GLN A 44 5.56 25.96 1.29
C GLN A 44 4.77 27.27 1.23
N LYS A 45 4.09 27.55 0.12
CA LYS A 45 3.23 28.74 -0.02
C LYS A 45 2.08 28.77 1.00
N HIS A 46 1.52 27.61 1.35
CA HIS A 46 0.31 27.49 2.17
C HIS A 46 0.52 26.61 3.41
N LYS A 47 1.73 26.60 3.96
CA LYS A 47 2.16 25.71 5.04
C LYS A 47 1.28 25.78 6.30
N SER A 48 0.72 26.94 6.58
CA SER A 48 -0.16 27.19 7.74
C SER A 48 -1.65 27.29 7.37
N ASN A 49 -2.02 27.09 6.10
CA ASN A 49 -3.39 27.28 5.62
C ASN A 49 -3.84 26.15 4.68
N LYS A 50 -4.30 25.04 5.27
CA LYS A 50 -4.80 23.87 4.54
C LYS A 50 -5.98 24.19 3.61
N LYS A 51 -6.81 25.19 3.94
CA LYS A 51 -7.94 25.60 3.10
C LYS A 51 -7.47 26.23 1.79
N LEU A 52 -6.50 27.15 1.85
CA LEU A 52 -5.88 27.74 0.66
C LEU A 52 -5.07 26.70 -0.12
N PHE A 53 -4.36 25.81 0.58
CA PHE A 53 -3.67 24.69 -0.04
C PHE A 53 -4.61 23.81 -0.88
N ASN A 54 -5.75 23.38 -0.31
CA ASN A 54 -6.72 22.54 -1.01
C ASN A 54 -7.26 23.21 -2.29
N LYS A 55 -7.58 24.51 -2.21
CA LYS A 55 -8.06 25.27 -3.38
C LYS A 55 -7.03 25.29 -4.50
N ASP A 56 -5.79 25.66 -4.20
CA ASP A 56 -4.72 25.74 -5.19
C ASP A 56 -4.27 24.33 -5.67
N LEU A 57 -4.34 23.31 -4.81
CA LEU A 57 -4.08 21.91 -5.16
C LEU A 57 -5.03 21.45 -6.26
N GLY A 58 -6.33 21.69 -6.09
CA GLY A 58 -7.34 21.35 -7.08
C GLY A 58 -7.02 21.95 -8.45
N ALA A 59 -6.77 23.25 -8.49
CA ALA A 59 -6.47 23.99 -9.72
C ALA A 59 -5.19 23.54 -10.43
N ASN A 60 -4.14 23.19 -9.68
CA ASN A 60 -2.88 22.70 -10.25
C ASN A 60 -2.99 21.24 -10.70
N PHE A 61 -3.63 20.39 -9.90
CA PHE A 61 -3.79 18.96 -10.20
C PHE A 61 -4.65 18.73 -11.44
N ASP A 62 -5.71 19.51 -11.61
CA ASP A 62 -6.61 19.39 -12.76
C ASP A 62 -5.90 19.59 -14.10
N LYS A 63 -4.82 20.38 -14.14
CA LYS A 63 -4.00 20.63 -15.34
C LYS A 63 -3.06 19.49 -15.68
N SER A 64 -2.68 18.67 -14.69
CA SER A 64 -1.71 17.57 -14.87
C SER A 64 -2.35 16.18 -14.87
N TYR A 65 -3.65 16.08 -14.62
CA TYR A 65 -4.34 14.80 -14.53
C TYR A 65 -4.63 14.24 -15.93
N ASP A 66 -3.96 13.14 -16.28
CA ASP A 66 -4.22 12.38 -17.49
C ASP A 66 -4.83 11.01 -17.14
N ARG A 67 -6.12 10.82 -17.47
CA ARG A 67 -6.85 9.58 -17.22
C ARG A 67 -6.27 8.38 -18.00
N GLY A 68 -5.70 8.62 -19.18
CA GLY A 68 -5.14 7.58 -20.05
C GLY A 68 -4.01 6.82 -19.36
N ASP A 69 -3.10 7.55 -18.71
CA ASP A 69 -1.97 6.98 -17.98
C ASP A 69 -2.41 5.99 -16.89
N TYR A 70 -3.44 6.34 -16.10
CA TYR A 70 -3.98 5.43 -15.07
C TYR A 70 -4.57 4.16 -15.65
N SER A 71 -5.33 4.27 -16.75
CA SER A 71 -6.02 3.12 -17.33
C SER A 71 -5.03 2.04 -17.80
N LEU A 72 -3.98 2.44 -18.51
CA LEU A 72 -2.94 1.53 -18.99
C LEU A 72 -2.16 0.87 -17.85
N LYS A 73 -1.88 1.64 -16.79
CA LYS A 73 -1.20 1.14 -15.59
C LYS A 73 -2.05 0.15 -14.80
N ILE A 74 -3.35 0.42 -14.66
CA ILE A 74 -4.29 -0.52 -14.02
C ILE A 74 -4.31 -1.86 -14.73
N GLU A 75 -4.41 -1.88 -16.06
CA GLU A 75 -4.52 -3.16 -16.78
C GLU A 75 -3.26 -4.02 -16.60
N LYS A 76 -2.08 -3.39 -16.60
CA LYS A 76 -0.81 -4.09 -16.35
C LYS A 76 -0.75 -4.70 -14.95
N VAL A 77 -1.11 -3.92 -13.93
CA VAL A 77 -1.13 -4.39 -12.54
C VAL A 77 -2.19 -5.48 -12.34
N ARG A 78 -3.39 -5.27 -12.84
CA ARG A 78 -4.49 -6.24 -12.76
C ARG A 78 -4.10 -7.57 -13.39
N SER A 79 -3.55 -7.54 -14.60
CA SER A 79 -3.10 -8.74 -15.31
C SER A 79 -1.95 -9.45 -14.58
N GLY A 80 -1.06 -8.69 -13.94
CA GLY A 80 0.00 -9.22 -13.10
C GLY A 80 -0.54 -9.93 -11.86
N TRP A 81 -1.49 -9.31 -11.15
CA TRP A 81 -2.08 -9.86 -9.94
C TRP A 81 -2.93 -11.10 -10.22
N GLN A 82 -3.74 -11.07 -11.29
CA GLN A 82 -4.59 -12.19 -11.72
C GLN A 82 -3.84 -13.52 -11.84
N LYS A 83 -2.57 -13.47 -12.28
CA LYS A 83 -1.73 -14.67 -12.46
C LYS A 83 -1.38 -15.36 -11.13
N ILE A 84 -1.33 -14.62 -10.03
CA ILE A 84 -0.89 -15.14 -8.72
C ILE A 84 -2.02 -15.19 -7.69
N GLU A 85 -3.13 -14.48 -7.91
CA GLU A 85 -4.20 -14.27 -6.94
C GLU A 85 -4.73 -15.59 -6.33
N LYS A 86 -5.03 -16.58 -7.17
CA LYS A 86 -5.56 -17.87 -6.70
C LYS A 86 -4.56 -18.57 -5.77
N LYS A 87 -3.29 -18.62 -6.15
CA LYS A 87 -2.24 -19.25 -5.35
C LYS A 87 -2.01 -18.48 -4.04
N PHE A 88 -1.99 -17.15 -4.10
CA PHE A 88 -1.88 -16.29 -2.92
C PHE A 88 -3.01 -16.57 -1.92
N PHE A 89 -4.27 -16.47 -2.33
CA PHE A 89 -5.40 -16.66 -1.41
C PHE A 89 -5.54 -18.11 -0.93
N ASN A 90 -5.13 -19.11 -1.71
CA ASN A 90 -5.06 -20.50 -1.23
C ASN A 90 -4.06 -20.63 -0.07
N ILE A 91 -2.88 -20.03 -0.18
CA ILE A 91 -1.89 -20.03 0.92
C ILE A 91 -2.48 -19.31 2.14
N ILE A 92 -3.04 -18.12 1.97
CA ILE A 92 -3.62 -17.34 3.08
C ILE A 92 -4.78 -18.09 3.78
N ASN A 93 -5.63 -18.79 3.02
CA ASN A 93 -6.74 -19.58 3.59
C ASN A 93 -6.26 -20.64 4.59
N ASN A 94 -5.05 -21.18 4.41
CA ASN A 94 -4.47 -22.20 5.30
C ASN A 94 -3.93 -21.62 6.63
N LEU A 95 -3.91 -20.30 6.79
CA LEU A 95 -3.26 -19.60 7.92
C LEU A 95 -4.25 -19.11 9.00
N ASN A 96 -5.50 -19.60 9.01
CA ASN A 96 -6.56 -19.15 9.92
C ASN A 96 -6.71 -17.61 9.98
N LEU A 97 -6.68 -16.98 8.81
CA LEU A 97 -6.85 -15.53 8.64
C LEU A 97 -8.22 -15.22 8.04
N LYS A 98 -8.86 -14.17 8.56
CA LYS A 98 -10.17 -13.74 8.05
C LYS A 98 -10.00 -12.98 6.75
N ILE A 99 -10.36 -13.62 5.64
CA ILE A 99 -10.32 -13.00 4.32
C ILE A 99 -11.65 -12.32 4.03
N ALA A 100 -11.63 -11.04 3.66
CA ALA A 100 -12.82 -10.35 3.18
C ALA A 100 -13.31 -10.94 1.85
N ASP A 101 -14.61 -10.73 1.57
CA ASP A 101 -15.19 -11.11 0.27
C ASP A 101 -14.55 -10.33 -0.86
N LYS A 102 -14.27 -9.04 -0.62
CA LYS A 102 -13.74 -8.11 -1.61
C LYS A 102 -12.78 -7.08 -1.00
N TYR A 103 -11.68 -6.85 -1.71
CA TYR A 103 -10.71 -5.78 -1.45
C TYR A 103 -10.75 -4.75 -2.57
N LEU A 104 -10.49 -3.49 -2.22
CA LEU A 104 -10.38 -2.37 -3.17
C LEU A 104 -8.93 -1.93 -3.24
N CYS A 105 -8.34 -1.95 -4.43
CA CYS A 105 -7.00 -1.44 -4.67
C CYS A 105 -7.10 -0.16 -5.50
N TYR A 106 -6.88 1.00 -4.87
CA TYR A 106 -6.84 2.29 -5.56
C TYR A 106 -5.43 2.54 -6.10
N ILE A 107 -5.33 2.67 -7.42
CA ILE A 107 -4.10 3.07 -8.09
C ILE A 107 -3.97 4.59 -8.06
N SER A 108 -2.80 5.05 -7.65
CA SER A 108 -2.39 6.45 -7.59
C SER A 108 -1.03 6.60 -8.28
N LEU A 109 -0.72 7.77 -8.83
CA LEU A 109 0.64 8.11 -9.25
C LEU A 109 1.48 8.64 -8.08
N TYR A 110 0.83 9.10 -7.01
CA TYR A 110 1.47 9.79 -5.88
C TYR A 110 1.32 9.03 -4.56
N GLY A 111 2.15 9.41 -3.58
CA GLY A 111 2.22 8.83 -2.24
C GLY A 111 3.40 7.87 -2.01
N PRO A 112 3.37 7.12 -0.89
CA PRO A 112 4.27 6.00 -0.63
C PRO A 112 4.01 4.85 -1.61
N GLU A 113 4.87 3.83 -1.63
CA GLU A 113 4.76 2.70 -2.58
C GLU A 113 3.44 1.93 -2.42
N GLY A 114 3.12 1.57 -1.18
CA GLY A 114 1.87 0.96 -0.75
C GLY A 114 1.39 1.60 0.54
N GLN A 115 0.09 1.47 0.79
CA GLN A 115 -0.53 1.79 2.07
C GLN A 115 -1.84 1.00 2.21
N PHE A 116 -2.00 0.29 3.32
CA PHE A 116 -3.29 -0.29 3.66
C PHE A 116 -4.19 0.71 4.40
N ASN A 117 -5.49 0.62 4.15
CA ASN A 117 -6.53 1.31 4.91
C ASN A 117 -7.59 0.29 5.34
N TYR A 118 -7.58 -0.08 6.62
CA TYR A 118 -8.53 -1.04 7.19
C TYR A 118 -9.99 -0.55 7.01
N PRO A 119 -10.95 -1.42 6.64
CA PRO A 119 -10.88 -2.89 6.69
C PRO A 119 -10.40 -3.60 5.42
N ASN A 120 -10.44 -2.98 4.24
CA ASN A 120 -10.28 -3.74 2.98
C ASN A 120 -9.74 -2.91 1.81
N ILE A 121 -9.09 -1.79 2.07
CA ILE A 121 -8.58 -0.88 1.05
C ILE A 121 -7.06 -0.92 1.00
N ILE A 122 -6.50 -0.89 -0.20
CA ILE A 122 -5.08 -0.75 -0.48
C ILE A 122 -4.91 0.42 -1.43
N ASP A 123 -4.04 1.36 -1.09
CA ASP A 123 -3.58 2.39 -2.00
C ASP A 123 -2.22 1.99 -2.56
N LEU A 124 -2.14 1.81 -3.88
CA LEU A 124 -0.93 1.38 -4.57
C LEU A 124 -0.42 2.50 -5.47
N ARG A 125 0.85 2.87 -5.33
CA ARG A 125 1.49 3.84 -6.22
C ARG A 125 2.02 3.13 -7.47
N ILE A 126 1.67 3.65 -8.65
CA ILE A 126 2.18 3.21 -9.96
C ILE A 126 2.68 4.41 -10.77
N LYS A 127 3.82 4.99 -10.37
CA LYS A 127 4.43 6.12 -11.10
C LYS A 127 5.10 5.66 -12.39
N ASN A 128 5.85 4.56 -12.33
CA ASN A 128 6.78 4.13 -13.38
C ASN A 128 6.79 2.59 -13.54
N ASN A 129 7.61 2.09 -14.46
CA ASN A 129 7.73 0.65 -14.72
C ASN A 129 8.33 -0.14 -13.55
N LYS A 130 9.14 0.47 -12.68
CA LYS A 130 9.64 -0.19 -11.46
C LYS A 130 8.48 -0.47 -10.51
N ASP A 131 7.60 0.49 -10.29
CA ASP A 131 6.39 0.31 -9.47
C ASP A 131 5.51 -0.81 -10.05
N ILE A 132 5.32 -0.87 -11.38
CA ILE A 132 4.55 -1.96 -12.02
C ILE A 132 5.18 -3.33 -11.76
N LYS A 133 6.51 -3.44 -11.85
CA LYS A 133 7.23 -4.71 -11.58
C LYS A 133 7.07 -5.16 -10.14
N ASN A 134 7.04 -4.22 -9.20
CA ASN A 134 6.93 -4.50 -7.77
C ASN A 134 5.47 -4.59 -7.28
N ALA A 135 4.50 -4.21 -8.11
CA ALA A 135 3.09 -4.06 -7.72
C ALA A 135 2.52 -5.30 -7.03
N ASN A 136 2.80 -6.50 -7.52
CA ASN A 136 2.30 -7.75 -6.92
C ASN A 136 2.82 -7.95 -5.50
N GLU A 137 4.10 -7.65 -5.26
CA GLU A 137 4.74 -7.74 -3.94
C GLU A 137 4.13 -6.71 -2.99
N THR A 138 4.01 -5.46 -3.43
CA THR A 138 3.38 -4.38 -2.65
C THR A 138 1.92 -4.71 -2.31
N ILE A 139 1.12 -5.18 -3.28
CA ILE A 139 -0.28 -5.59 -3.03
C ILE A 139 -0.32 -6.71 -1.99
N ALA A 140 0.51 -7.74 -2.12
CA ALA A 140 0.57 -8.84 -1.15
C ALA A 140 0.93 -8.33 0.25
N HIS A 141 1.92 -7.44 0.35
CA HIS A 141 2.38 -6.86 1.62
C HIS A 141 1.24 -6.09 2.32
N GLU A 142 0.58 -5.17 1.60
CA GLU A 142 -0.54 -4.39 2.15
C GLU A 142 -1.78 -5.25 2.46
N LEU A 143 -2.03 -6.32 1.69
CA LEU A 143 -3.09 -7.28 2.02
C LEU A 143 -2.82 -7.99 3.35
N ILE A 144 -1.57 -8.41 3.58
CA ILE A 144 -1.21 -9.10 4.83
C ILE A 144 -1.43 -8.16 6.01
N HIS A 145 -1.05 -6.88 5.91
CA HIS A 145 -1.39 -5.87 6.92
C HIS A 145 -2.90 -5.86 7.25
N LEU A 146 -3.76 -5.82 6.23
CA LEU A 146 -5.23 -5.87 6.43
C LEU A 146 -5.68 -7.16 7.13
N LEU A 147 -5.13 -8.30 6.73
CA LEU A 147 -5.51 -9.62 7.24
C LEU A 147 -5.13 -9.82 8.71
N ILE A 148 -4.00 -9.27 9.14
CA ILE A 148 -3.50 -9.43 10.52
C ILE A 148 -3.86 -8.26 11.44
N TYR A 149 -4.43 -7.17 10.91
CA TYR A 149 -4.68 -5.92 11.63
C TYR A 149 -5.28 -6.09 13.03
N ASN A 150 -6.36 -6.87 13.15
CA ASN A 150 -7.02 -7.07 14.45
C ASN A 150 -6.13 -7.87 15.43
N LYS A 151 -5.35 -8.82 14.92
CA LYS A 151 -4.46 -9.64 15.73
C LYS A 151 -3.26 -8.82 16.22
N THR A 152 -2.64 -8.02 15.35
CA THR A 152 -1.53 -7.14 15.73
C THR A 152 -1.97 -6.06 16.73
N LYS A 153 -3.18 -5.50 16.55
CA LYS A 153 -3.81 -4.59 17.52
C LYS A 153 -4.06 -5.27 18.87
N LYS A 154 -4.55 -6.51 18.89
CA LYS A 154 -4.77 -7.29 20.12
C LYS A 154 -3.46 -7.55 20.86
N LEU A 155 -2.38 -7.85 20.14
CA LEU A 155 -1.04 -8.07 20.70
C LEU A 155 -0.30 -6.76 21.02
N LYS A 156 -0.91 -5.59 20.73
CA LYS A 156 -0.32 -4.25 20.93
C LYS A 156 1.07 -4.10 20.29
N LEU A 157 1.24 -4.68 19.10
CA LEU A 157 2.49 -4.54 18.35
C LEU A 157 2.68 -3.08 17.92
N ASN A 158 3.91 -2.59 18.03
CA ASN A 158 4.26 -1.29 17.48
C ASN A 158 4.46 -1.37 15.94
N TYR A 159 4.64 -0.21 15.30
CA TYR A 159 4.81 -0.12 13.85
C TYR A 159 5.91 -1.04 13.32
N ARG A 160 7.12 -0.98 13.90
CA ARG A 160 8.27 -1.78 13.45
C ARG A 160 8.04 -3.28 13.64
N GLN A 161 7.41 -3.69 14.74
CA GLN A 161 7.02 -5.09 14.95
C GLN A 161 5.98 -5.55 13.93
N THR A 162 5.02 -4.69 13.58
CA THR A 162 3.99 -4.98 12.58
C THR A 162 4.60 -5.17 11.20
N GLU A 163 5.43 -4.23 10.73
CA GLU A 163 6.17 -4.36 9.46
C GLU A 163 7.02 -5.64 9.43
N GLY A 164 7.75 -5.91 10.52
CA GLY A 164 8.60 -7.10 10.62
C GLY A 164 7.81 -8.41 10.57
N VAL A 165 6.62 -8.45 11.15
CA VAL A 165 5.72 -9.61 11.04
C VAL A 165 5.21 -9.77 9.60
N VAL A 166 4.75 -8.70 8.95
CA VAL A 166 4.27 -8.76 7.57
C VAL A 166 5.36 -9.25 6.63
N ASP A 167 6.59 -8.75 6.79
CA ASP A 167 7.74 -9.23 6.03
C ASP A 167 7.99 -10.73 6.22
N LEU A 168 7.88 -11.23 7.45
CA LEU A 168 8.11 -12.65 7.74
C LEU A 168 7.04 -13.57 7.15
N PHE A 169 5.86 -13.09 6.76
CA PHE A 169 4.92 -13.91 5.99
C PHE A 169 5.55 -14.38 4.66
N PHE A 170 6.39 -13.57 4.04
CA PHE A 170 7.03 -13.93 2.78
C PHE A 170 8.13 -14.97 2.92
N THR A 171 8.74 -15.11 4.10
CA THR A 171 9.85 -16.06 4.33
C THR A 171 9.44 -17.29 5.13
N GLU A 172 8.50 -17.15 6.07
CA GLU A 172 8.08 -18.21 6.99
C GLU A 172 6.81 -18.95 6.54
N THR A 173 6.20 -18.55 5.41
CA THR A 173 5.05 -19.26 4.82
C THR A 173 5.33 -19.71 3.39
N GLU A 174 4.36 -20.40 2.77
CA GLU A 174 4.44 -20.80 1.37
C GLU A 174 4.41 -19.62 0.39
N LEU A 175 4.21 -18.37 0.84
CA LEU A 175 4.31 -17.18 0.00
C LEU A 175 5.69 -17.04 -0.67
N ARG A 176 6.76 -17.61 -0.09
CA ARG A 176 8.08 -17.71 -0.73
C ARG A 176 8.04 -18.40 -2.10
N THR A 177 7.03 -19.22 -2.36
CA THR A 177 6.84 -19.90 -3.66
C THR A 177 6.20 -18.99 -4.72
N ILE A 178 5.69 -17.81 -4.32
CA ILE A 178 5.21 -16.75 -5.21
C ILE A 178 6.25 -15.63 -5.28
N PHE A 179 6.87 -15.30 -4.15
CA PHE A 179 7.83 -14.20 -3.98
C PHE A 179 9.18 -14.72 -3.46
N PRO A 180 9.93 -15.52 -4.23
CA PRO A 180 11.16 -16.17 -3.76
C PRO A 180 12.30 -15.20 -3.44
N ASN A 181 12.24 -13.98 -4.01
CA ASN A 181 13.27 -12.95 -3.87
C ASN A 181 12.84 -11.77 -2.99
N TYR A 182 11.79 -11.96 -2.17
CA TYR A 182 11.30 -10.92 -1.26
C TYR A 182 12.42 -10.47 -0.33
N LYS A 183 12.58 -9.15 -0.18
CA LYS A 183 13.58 -8.56 0.73
C LYS A 183 12.87 -7.96 1.93
N LEU A 184 13.25 -8.43 3.12
CA LEU A 184 12.77 -7.87 4.38
C LEU A 184 13.10 -6.36 4.44
N GLN A 185 12.14 -5.54 4.89
CA GLN A 185 12.32 -4.11 5.03
C GLN A 185 13.15 -3.79 6.27
N ASN A 186 14.12 -2.88 6.14
CA ASN A 186 15.03 -2.50 7.23
C ASN A 186 14.33 -1.88 8.45
N ILE A 187 13.12 -1.33 8.26
CA ILE A 187 12.35 -0.70 9.34
C ILE A 187 11.74 -1.73 10.30
N GLY A 188 11.49 -2.96 9.82
CA GLY A 188 10.86 -4.04 10.56
C GLY A 188 11.74 -4.59 11.69
N ILE A 189 11.10 -5.06 12.77
CA ILE A 189 11.73 -5.92 13.79
C ILE A 189 11.23 -7.34 13.55
N HIS A 190 12.08 -8.18 12.95
CA HIS A 190 11.71 -9.53 12.50
C HIS A 190 11.83 -10.54 13.65
N ASN A 191 10.75 -10.72 14.41
CA ASN A 191 10.65 -11.75 15.44
C ASN A 191 9.74 -12.90 14.98
N LYS A 192 10.36 -14.04 14.65
CA LYS A 192 9.65 -15.24 14.16
C LYS A 192 8.60 -15.78 15.13
N LYS A 193 8.78 -15.60 16.45
CA LYS A 193 7.80 -16.05 17.45
C LYS A 193 6.45 -15.34 17.28
N LEU A 194 6.46 -14.06 16.91
CA LEU A 194 5.24 -13.28 16.68
C LEU A 194 4.43 -13.83 15.49
N VAL A 195 5.09 -14.38 14.48
CA VAL A 195 4.41 -14.99 13.33
C VAL A 195 3.66 -16.24 13.75
N SER A 196 4.29 -17.10 14.57
CA SER A 196 3.64 -18.29 15.14
C SER A 196 2.47 -17.94 16.06
N GLU A 197 2.53 -16.82 16.78
CA GLU A 197 1.41 -16.34 17.60
C GLU A 197 0.23 -15.79 16.78
N LEU A 198 0.51 -15.34 15.55
CA LEU A 198 -0.49 -14.75 14.65
C LEU A 198 -1.14 -15.78 13.72
N ILE A 199 -0.40 -16.83 13.36
CA ILE A 199 -0.83 -17.87 12.44
C ILE A 199 -1.02 -19.17 13.21
N GLU A 200 -2.25 -19.68 13.19
CA GLU A 200 -2.50 -21.08 13.47
C GLU A 200 -2.66 -21.78 12.12
N ILE A 201 -1.82 -22.78 11.84
CA ILE A 201 -1.94 -23.58 10.62
C ILE A 201 -3.16 -24.48 10.79
N ILE A 202 -4.14 -24.34 9.90
CA ILE A 202 -5.26 -25.27 9.82
C ILE A 202 -4.72 -26.53 9.14
N LYS A 203 -4.62 -27.63 9.89
CA LYS A 203 -4.22 -28.94 9.36
C LYS A 203 -5.36 -29.58 8.57
#